data_AF-W4LQ81-F1
#
_entry.id   AF-W4LQ81-F1
#
_cell.length_a   1.000
_cell.length_b   1.000
_cell.length_c   1.000
_cell.angle_alpha   90.00
_cell.angle_beta   90.00
_cell.angle_gamma   90.00
#
_symmetry.space_group_name_H-M   'P 1'
#
loop_
_entity.id
_entity.type
_entity.pdbx_description
1 polymer ?
#
loop_
_entity_poly.entity_id
_entity_poly.type
_entity_poly.pdbx_seq_one_letter_code
_entity_poly.pdbx_strand_id
1 'polypeptide(L)'
;MATTAIRASHIIAYDGQEHRHLRDGLIVYEGNTIRHVGRTYDEPVDRTIDATGKLVTPGLINTHAHLAGSPLDKSFIEDRGNPQFYMSGLFEFLPARGGAMTSEDARTCIDFSMVELLRSGTTTILEMGGQSHIPSDLVVRRFNAAPITS
;
A
#
# COMPACT_ATOMS: atom_id res chain seq x y z
N MET A 1 -15.52 -18.09 -9.28
CA MET A 1 -14.33 -18.18 -8.38
C MET A 1 -14.86 -18.34 -6.95
N ALA A 2 -14.03 -18.62 -5.95
CA ALA A 2 -14.51 -18.73 -4.57
C ALA A 2 -14.87 -17.34 -3.99
N THR A 3 -16.03 -17.23 -3.35
CA THR A 3 -16.55 -16.03 -2.69
C THR A 3 -16.16 -16.02 -1.21
N THR A 4 -15.65 -14.89 -0.72
CA THR A 4 -15.26 -14.72 0.68
C THR A 4 -15.99 -13.55 1.31
N ALA A 5 -16.54 -13.75 2.51
CA ALA A 5 -17.06 -12.69 3.36
C ALA A 5 -16.05 -12.30 4.44
N ILE A 6 -15.90 -11.00 4.71
CA ILE A 6 -15.19 -10.45 5.87
C ILE A 6 -16.25 -9.81 6.77
N ARG A 7 -16.48 -10.37 7.96
CA ARG A 7 -17.39 -9.79 8.97
C ARG A 7 -16.58 -8.94 9.93
N ALA A 8 -16.98 -7.69 10.15
CA ALA A 8 -16.20 -6.76 10.98
C ALA A 8 -17.09 -5.82 11.79
N SER A 9 -16.64 -5.46 12.99
CA SER A 9 -17.33 -4.50 13.86
C SER A 9 -17.30 -3.08 13.28
N HIS A 10 -16.24 -2.73 12.56
CA HIS A 10 -16.12 -1.43 11.90
C HIS A 10 -15.59 -1.58 10.47
N ILE A 11 -16.30 -0.99 9.52
CA ILE A 11 -15.91 -0.91 8.11
C ILE A 11 -15.94 0.56 7.69
N ILE A 12 -14.83 1.05 7.16
CA ILE A 12 -14.79 2.31 6.41
C ILE A 12 -14.91 1.99 4.94
N ALA A 13 -15.89 2.58 4.26
CA ALA A 13 -16.13 2.38 2.84
C ALA A 13 -16.48 3.70 2.14
N TYR A 14 -16.61 3.67 0.83
CA TYR A 14 -17.04 4.82 0.02
C TYR A 14 -18.27 4.41 -0.80
N ASP A 15 -19.39 5.11 -0.62
CA ASP A 15 -20.68 4.74 -1.25
C ASP A 15 -20.86 5.25 -2.67
N GLY A 16 -19.84 5.89 -3.24
CA GLY A 16 -19.92 6.58 -4.52
C GLY A 16 -20.03 8.09 -4.37
N GLN A 17 -20.37 8.61 -3.19
CA GLN A 17 -20.52 10.04 -2.90
C GLN A 17 -19.64 10.48 -1.73
N GLU A 18 -19.64 9.72 -0.63
CA GLU A 18 -18.88 10.06 0.57
C GLU A 18 -18.35 8.82 1.31
N HIS A 19 -17.44 9.08 2.25
CA HIS A 19 -16.96 8.05 3.15
C HIS A 19 -18.02 7.68 4.18
N ARG A 20 -18.21 6.39 4.38
CA ARG A 20 -19.18 5.82 5.33
C ARG A 20 -18.49 4.99 6.39
N HIS A 21 -19.00 5.09 7.61
CA HIS A 21 -18.68 4.16 8.70
C HIS A 21 -19.85 3.19 8.89
N LEU A 22 -19.63 1.93 8.53
CA LEU A 22 -20.57 0.85 8.77
C LEU A 22 -20.15 0.10 10.04
N ARG A 23 -21.09 -0.04 10.97
CA ARG A 23 -20.93 -0.85 12.20
C ARG A 23 -21.58 -2.21 12.02
N ASP A 24 -20.90 -3.23 12.52
CA ASP A 24 -21.35 -4.63 12.55
C ASP A 24 -21.86 -5.11 11.19
N GLY A 25 -20.99 -5.01 10.19
CA GLY A 25 -21.29 -5.32 8.79
C GLY A 25 -20.39 -6.38 8.21
N LEU A 26 -20.52 -6.58 6.91
CA LEU A 26 -19.66 -7.46 6.13
C LEU A 26 -19.31 -6.90 4.76
N ILE A 27 -18.18 -7.36 4.25
CA ILE A 27 -17.72 -7.16 2.87
C ILE A 27 -17.70 -8.53 2.21
N VAL A 28 -18.30 -8.66 1.03
CA VAL A 28 -18.22 -9.87 0.22
C VAL A 28 -17.42 -9.56 -1.02
N TYR A 29 -16.44 -10.41 -1.34
CA TYR A 29 -15.64 -10.27 -2.55
C TYR A 29 -15.45 -11.61 -3.24
N GLU A 30 -15.24 -11.55 -4.56
CA GLU A 30 -14.92 -12.68 -5.40
C GLU A 30 -13.69 -12.33 -6.26
N GLY A 31 -12.64 -13.14 -6.18
CA GLY A 31 -11.38 -12.86 -6.87
C GLY A 31 -10.79 -11.51 -6.44
N ASN A 32 -10.73 -10.55 -7.37
CA ASN A 32 -10.19 -9.20 -7.16
C ASN A 32 -11.28 -8.11 -7.12
N THR A 33 -12.54 -8.50 -6.97
CA THR A 33 -13.69 -7.59 -7.07
C THR A 33 -14.56 -7.69 -5.81
N ILE A 34 -14.86 -6.55 -5.20
CA ILE A 34 -15.86 -6.45 -4.13
C ILE A 34 -17.25 -6.62 -4.75
N ARG A 35 -18.06 -7.53 -4.21
CA ARG A 35 -19.43 -7.82 -4.65
C ARG A 35 -20.47 -7.09 -3.82
N HIS A 36 -20.24 -6.95 -2.51
CA HIS A 36 -21.18 -6.34 -1.59
C HIS A 36 -20.48 -5.74 -0.37
N VAL A 37 -21.04 -4.64 0.16
CA VAL A 37 -20.68 -4.06 1.45
C VAL A 37 -21.98 -3.65 2.14
N GLY A 38 -22.27 -4.19 3.32
CA GLY A 38 -23.56 -3.95 3.98
C GLY A 38 -23.70 -4.72 5.29
N ARG A 39 -24.88 -4.66 5.90
CA ARG A 39 -25.16 -5.34 7.19
C ARG A 39 -25.53 -6.81 7.03
N THR A 40 -26.16 -7.13 5.91
CA THR A 40 -26.75 -8.45 5.63
C THR A 40 -26.40 -8.88 4.22
N TYR A 41 -26.17 -10.18 4.04
CA TYR A 41 -25.95 -10.79 2.74
C TYR A 41 -26.54 -12.19 2.81
N ASP A 42 -27.59 -12.42 2.04
CA ASP A 42 -28.44 -13.61 2.16
C ASP A 42 -27.99 -14.76 1.23
N GLU A 43 -27.00 -14.49 0.37
CA GLU A 43 -26.42 -15.50 -0.50
C GLU A 43 -25.30 -16.30 0.20
N PRO A 44 -25.11 -17.58 -0.16
CA PRO A 44 -24.03 -18.40 0.39
C PRO A 44 -22.65 -17.86 0.00
N VAL A 45 -21.68 -18.02 0.91
CA VAL A 45 -20.27 -17.71 0.68
C VAL A 45 -19.41 -18.92 0.97
N ASP A 46 -18.32 -19.12 0.22
CA ASP A 46 -17.44 -20.28 0.37
C ASP A 46 -16.55 -20.17 1.61
N ARG A 47 -16.20 -18.94 2.02
CA ARG A 47 -15.34 -18.67 3.18
C ARG A 47 -15.81 -17.45 3.94
N THR A 48 -15.66 -17.49 5.26
CA THR A 48 -15.82 -16.32 6.13
C THR A 48 -14.54 -16.02 6.88
N ILE A 49 -14.15 -14.75 6.93
CA ILE A 49 -13.10 -14.18 7.77
C ILE A 49 -13.80 -13.39 8.87
N ASP A 50 -13.56 -13.79 10.13
CA ASP A 50 -14.07 -13.08 11.30
C ASP A 50 -13.05 -12.02 11.75
N ALA A 51 -13.46 -10.75 11.62
CA ALA A 51 -12.75 -9.56 12.06
C ALA A 51 -13.57 -8.78 13.10
N THR A 52 -14.37 -9.48 13.90
CA THR A 52 -15.06 -8.91 15.07
C THR A 52 -14.05 -8.22 16.00
N GLY A 53 -14.41 -7.03 16.49
CA GLY A 53 -13.53 -6.17 17.29
C GLY A 53 -12.44 -5.44 16.49
N LYS A 54 -12.41 -5.56 15.16
CA LYS A 54 -11.43 -4.89 14.28
C LYS A 54 -12.07 -3.85 13.37
N LEU A 55 -11.20 -2.98 12.84
CA LEU A 55 -11.48 -2.02 11.79
C LEU A 55 -10.98 -2.56 10.45
N VAL A 56 -11.85 -2.55 9.45
CA VAL A 56 -11.50 -2.82 8.05
C VAL A 56 -11.59 -1.51 7.28
N THR A 57 -10.50 -1.16 6.58
CA THR A 57 -10.41 0.02 5.72
C THR A 57 -10.00 -0.38 4.31
N PRO A 58 -10.20 0.49 3.31
CA PRO A 58 -9.47 0.37 2.06
C PRO A 58 -7.96 0.36 2.35
N GLY A 59 -7.21 -0.34 1.52
CA GLY A 59 -5.75 -0.25 1.55
C GLY A 59 -5.28 1.16 1.18
N LEU A 60 -4.18 1.59 1.80
CA LEU A 60 -3.64 2.93 1.59
C LEU A 60 -2.98 3.03 0.22
N ILE A 61 -3.08 4.22 -0.38
CA ILE A 61 -2.42 4.57 -1.64
C ILE A 61 -1.28 5.52 -1.31
N ASN A 62 -0.05 5.06 -1.50
CA ASN A 62 1.12 5.92 -1.44
C ASN A 62 1.36 6.53 -2.82
N THR A 63 1.09 7.82 -2.97
CA THR A 63 1.20 8.54 -4.25
C THR A 63 2.62 8.96 -4.60
N HIS A 64 3.62 8.67 -3.76
CA HIS A 64 5.01 9.02 -4.02
C HIS A 64 5.95 8.20 -3.13
N ALA A 65 6.72 7.29 -3.72
CA ALA A 65 7.74 6.51 -3.02
C ALA A 65 9.05 6.42 -3.84
N HIS A 66 10.14 6.03 -3.16
CA HIS A 66 11.45 5.73 -3.76
C HIS A 66 11.97 4.38 -3.25
N LEU A 67 11.42 3.27 -3.73
CA LEU A 67 11.73 1.92 -3.24
C LEU A 67 13.20 1.53 -3.41
N ALA A 68 13.82 1.93 -4.54
CA ALA A 68 15.19 1.51 -4.90
C ALA A 68 16.30 2.35 -4.24
N GLY A 69 16.17 2.60 -2.94
CA GLY A 69 17.17 3.33 -2.18
C GLY A 69 16.70 3.78 -0.80
N SER A 70 15.41 4.09 -0.63
CA SER A 70 14.87 4.68 0.62
C SER A 70 15.35 4.03 1.93
N PRO A 71 15.51 2.68 2.02
CA PRO A 71 16.03 2.07 3.25
C PRO A 71 17.43 2.53 3.64
N LEU A 72 18.27 2.91 2.68
CA LEU A 72 19.64 3.40 2.89
C LEU A 72 19.71 4.92 3.15
N ASP A 73 18.64 5.68 2.84
CA ASP A 73 18.54 7.12 3.16
C ASP A 73 18.40 7.33 4.66
N LYS A 74 17.63 6.43 5.29
CA LYS A 74 17.27 6.47 6.71
C LYS A 74 18.54 6.50 7.55
N SER A 75 18.63 7.47 8.47
CA SER A 75 19.80 7.66 9.35
C SER A 75 21.12 7.95 8.62
N PHE A 76 21.10 8.20 7.31
CA PHE A 76 22.28 8.59 6.52
C PHE A 76 22.22 10.05 6.09
N ILE A 77 21.07 10.50 5.58
CA ILE A 77 20.89 11.84 5.01
C ILE A 77 20.36 12.85 6.04
N GLU A 78 19.73 12.38 7.11
CA GLU A 78 18.93 13.19 8.02
C GLU A 78 19.76 14.02 9.02
N ASP A 79 20.99 13.59 9.32
CA ASP A 79 21.84 14.20 10.37
C ASP A 79 22.81 15.27 9.87
N ARG A 80 22.94 15.45 8.55
CA ARG A 80 23.90 16.36 7.91
C ARG A 80 23.23 17.07 6.74
N GLY A 81 23.49 18.36 6.59
CA GLY A 81 22.87 19.16 5.54
C GLY A 81 23.67 20.39 5.18
N ASN A 82 23.49 20.86 3.94
CA ASN A 82 24.14 22.07 3.45
C ASN A 82 23.21 23.29 3.62
N PRO A 83 23.64 24.38 4.30
CA PRO A 83 22.86 25.61 4.44
C PRO A 83 22.42 26.22 3.10
N GLN A 84 23.20 26.03 2.03
CA GLN A 84 22.86 26.51 0.69
C GLN A 84 21.65 25.77 0.07
N PHE A 85 21.33 24.58 0.59
CA PHE A 85 20.20 23.75 0.17
C PHE A 85 19.21 23.53 1.31
N TYR A 86 18.96 24.54 2.15
CA TYR A 86 18.01 24.47 3.26
C TYR A 86 18.29 23.34 4.26
N MET A 87 19.57 23.08 4.54
CA MET A 87 20.02 21.95 5.36
C MET A 87 19.62 20.59 4.79
N SER A 88 19.31 20.51 3.49
CA SER A 88 19.14 19.23 2.82
C SER A 88 20.49 18.57 2.59
N GLY A 89 20.54 17.26 2.78
CA GLY A 89 21.64 16.40 2.34
C GLY A 89 21.40 15.80 0.94
N LEU A 90 20.33 16.20 0.25
CA LEU A 90 19.87 15.58 -0.99
C LEU A 90 20.92 15.61 -2.10
N PHE A 91 21.50 16.78 -2.35
CA PHE A 91 22.37 17.00 -3.52
C PHE A 91 23.77 16.41 -3.33
N GLU A 92 24.24 16.33 -2.09
CA GLU A 92 25.56 15.82 -1.75
C GLU A 92 25.55 14.31 -1.51
N PHE A 93 24.57 13.79 -0.77
CA PHE A 93 24.59 12.40 -0.31
C PHE A 93 23.86 11.44 -1.24
N LEU A 94 22.79 11.86 -1.95
CA LEU A 94 22.11 10.96 -2.88
C LEU A 94 22.99 10.50 -4.03
N PRO A 95 23.75 11.35 -4.74
CA PRO A 95 24.58 10.90 -5.86
C PRO A 95 25.73 10.01 -5.37
N ALA A 96 26.36 10.35 -4.25
CA ALA A 96 27.45 9.57 -3.67
C ALA A 96 26.98 8.17 -3.26
N ARG A 97 25.85 8.07 -2.55
CA ARG A 97 25.28 6.79 -2.16
C ARG A 97 24.75 6.01 -3.36
N GLY A 98 24.05 6.65 -4.28
CA GLY A 98 23.57 6.01 -5.51
C GLY A 98 24.71 5.43 -6.36
N GLY A 99 25.84 6.15 -6.46
CA GLY A 99 27.04 5.66 -7.15
C GLY A 99 27.77 4.52 -6.44
N ALA A 100 27.53 4.33 -5.14
CA ALA A 100 28.08 3.22 -4.36
C ALA A 100 27.18 1.97 -4.35
N MET A 101 25.92 2.08 -4.79
CA MET A 101 24.97 0.98 -4.80
C MET A 101 25.19 0.04 -5.98
N THR A 102 25.12 -1.25 -5.70
CA THR A 102 24.98 -2.29 -6.72
C THR A 102 23.51 -2.54 -7.07
N SER A 103 23.27 -3.29 -8.15
CA SER A 103 21.92 -3.74 -8.50
C SER A 103 21.32 -4.70 -7.47
N GLU A 104 22.15 -5.41 -6.71
CA GLU A 104 21.71 -6.31 -5.62
C GLU A 104 21.23 -5.51 -4.40
N ASP A 105 21.93 -4.42 -4.07
CA ASP A 105 21.51 -3.49 -3.01
C ASP A 105 20.14 -2.87 -3.34
N ALA A 106 19.94 -2.47 -4.60
CA ALA A 106 18.67 -1.92 -5.05
C ALA A 106 17.51 -2.92 -4.92
N ARG A 107 17.71 -4.19 -5.28
CA ARG A 107 16.71 -5.26 -5.11
C ARG A 107 16.36 -5.46 -3.64
N THR A 108 17.38 -5.53 -2.79
CA THR A 108 17.21 -5.68 -1.34
C THR A 108 16.42 -4.52 -0.75
N CYS A 109 16.69 -3.29 -1.20
CA CYS A 109 15.92 -2.10 -0.80
C CYS A 109 14.45 -2.17 -1.23
N ILE A 110 14.18 -2.66 -2.44
CA ILE A 110 12.80 -2.82 -2.93
C ILE A 110 12.06 -3.85 -2.08
N ASP A 111 12.66 -5.02 -1.83
CA ASP A 111 12.04 -6.08 -1.02
C ASP A 111 11.73 -5.58 0.39
N PHE A 112 12.67 -4.89 1.03
CA PHE A 112 12.46 -4.28 2.33
C PHE A 112 11.33 -3.25 2.31
N SER A 113 11.35 -2.34 1.34
CA SER A 113 10.35 -1.28 1.21
C SER A 113 8.94 -1.84 0.97
N MET A 114 8.82 -2.89 0.15
CA MET A 114 7.54 -3.55 -0.10
C MET A 114 6.96 -4.17 1.17
N VAL A 115 7.78 -4.85 1.97
CA VAL A 115 7.34 -5.42 3.25
C VAL A 115 6.92 -4.32 4.22
N GLU A 116 7.68 -3.24 4.32
CA GLU A 116 7.37 -2.10 5.18
C GLU A 116 6.03 -1.42 4.78
N LEU A 117 5.82 -1.21 3.48
CA LEU A 117 4.59 -0.62 2.94
C LEU A 117 3.39 -1.54 3.15
N LEU A 118 3.52 -2.84 2.91
CA LEU A 118 2.44 -3.80 3.18
C LEU A 118 2.10 -3.88 4.66
N ARG A 119 3.11 -3.85 5.54
CA ARG A 119 2.94 -3.89 7.01
C ARG A 119 2.21 -2.65 7.54
N SER A 120 2.36 -1.50 6.87
CA SER A 120 1.66 -0.25 7.21
C SER A 120 0.29 -0.11 6.55
N GLY A 121 -0.16 -1.12 5.78
CA GLY A 121 -1.46 -1.13 5.13
C GLY A 121 -1.49 -0.47 3.75
N THR A 122 -0.33 -0.13 3.17
CA THR A 122 -0.24 0.36 1.79
C THR A 122 -0.40 -0.80 0.82
N THR A 123 -1.35 -0.67 -0.10
CA THR A 123 -1.65 -1.68 -1.13
C THR A 123 -1.41 -1.17 -2.55
N THR A 124 -1.17 0.13 -2.72
CA THR A 124 -0.89 0.74 -4.03
C THR A 124 0.16 1.82 -3.86
N ILE A 125 1.16 1.81 -4.74
CA ILE A 125 2.33 2.66 -4.65
C ILE A 125 2.59 3.27 -6.02
N LEU A 126 2.76 4.59 -6.08
CA LEU A 126 3.40 5.26 -7.21
C LEU A 126 4.89 5.35 -6.92
N GLU A 127 5.66 4.44 -7.49
CA GLU A 127 7.10 4.41 -7.35
C GLU A 127 7.75 5.44 -8.29
N MET A 128 8.64 6.27 -7.74
CA MET A 128 9.39 7.26 -8.46
C MET A 128 10.86 6.84 -8.56
N GLY A 129 11.16 5.93 -9.48
CA GLY A 129 12.53 5.52 -9.78
C GLY A 129 13.14 6.26 -10.98
N GLY A 130 14.45 6.54 -10.91
CA GLY A 130 15.26 6.74 -12.12
C GLY A 130 15.49 5.41 -12.84
N GLN A 131 15.58 5.43 -14.18
CA GLN A 131 15.57 4.24 -15.05
C GLN A 131 16.67 3.19 -14.79
N SER A 132 17.63 3.45 -13.91
CA SER A 132 18.79 2.59 -13.65
C SER A 132 18.62 1.62 -12.46
N HIS A 133 17.54 1.69 -11.68
CA HIS A 133 17.49 1.05 -10.36
C HIS A 133 16.32 0.09 -10.09
N ILE A 134 15.36 -0.06 -11.03
CA ILE A 134 14.22 -0.97 -10.85
C ILE A 134 14.30 -2.08 -11.92
N PRO A 135 14.52 -3.34 -11.52
CA PRO A 135 14.44 -4.48 -12.43
C PRO A 135 13.07 -4.53 -13.14
N SER A 136 13.06 -4.75 -14.45
CA SER A 136 11.86 -4.68 -15.30
C SER A 136 10.78 -5.72 -14.99
N ASP A 137 11.11 -6.74 -14.20
CA ASP A 137 10.22 -7.81 -13.74
C ASP A 137 9.37 -7.44 -12.52
N LEU A 138 9.65 -6.31 -11.86
CA LEU A 138 8.86 -5.78 -10.75
C LEU A 138 7.69 -4.91 -11.24
N VAL A 139 6.66 -5.54 -11.82
CA VAL A 139 5.39 -4.88 -12.18
C VAL A 139 4.24 -5.45 -11.33
N VAL A 140 3.62 -4.61 -10.49
CA VAL A 140 2.55 -5.00 -9.53
C VAL A 140 1.14 -4.75 -10.10
N ARG A 141 0.21 -5.69 -9.83
CA ARG A 141 -1.17 -5.78 -10.35
C ARG A 141 -2.18 -4.84 -9.67
N ARG A 142 -3.24 -4.48 -10.40
CA ARG A 142 -4.41 -3.66 -9.96
C ARG A 142 -5.57 -4.49 -9.39
N PHE A 143 -6.32 -3.91 -8.45
CA PHE A 143 -7.65 -4.37 -7.99
C PHE A 143 -8.74 -3.36 -8.41
N ASN A 144 -9.95 -3.83 -8.74
CA ASN A 144 -11.11 -3.00 -9.10
C ASN A 144 -12.20 -3.12 -8.03
N ALA A 145 -12.80 -2.00 -7.62
CA ALA A 145 -13.90 -1.98 -6.64
C ALA A 145 -15.26 -1.74 -7.31
N ALA A 146 -16.32 -2.35 -6.78
CA ALA A 146 -17.72 -2.10 -7.16
C ALA A 146 -18.39 -1.10 -6.19
N PRO A 147 -19.45 -0.39 -6.63
CA PRO A 147 -20.21 0.53 -5.77
C PRO A 147 -21.01 -0.19 -4.67
N ILE A 148 -21.28 0.52 -3.57
CA ILE A 148 -22.08 0.04 -2.44
C ILE A 148 -23.57 0.00 -2.81
N THR A 149 -24.25 -1.06 -2.44
CA THR A 149 -25.72 -1.16 -2.48
C THR A 149 -26.26 -1.21 -1.06
N SER A 150 -27.30 -0.42 -0.80
CA SER A 150 -28.01 -0.25 0.49
C SER A 150 -28.44 -1.55 1.14
#